data_AF-X1VSL0-F1
#
_entry.id   AF-X1VSL0-F1
#
_cell.length_a   1.000
_cell.length_b   1.000
_cell.length_c   1.000
_cell.angle_alpha   90.00
_cell.angle_beta   90.00
_cell.angle_gamma   90.00
#
_symmetry.space_group_name_H-M   'P 1'
#
loop_
_entity.id
_entity.type
_entity.pdbx_description
1 polymer ?
#
loop_
_entity_poly.entity_id
_entity_poly.type
_entity_poly.pdbx_seq_one_letter_code
_entity_poly.pdbx_strand_id
1 'polypeptide(L)'
;MINDKMIDLSLFEEKIFSQHGEDGIIRKLFQIISVVNKNYVEFGTENGMESNTRYLRENSGWSGLLMDCENKNLNINLHKEFITAENINDLFKKYNVQKNFDLLSIDIDYNDFYIWKSIKNKYKPRVVVIEYNATHQLTEDKIV
;
A
#
# COMPACT_ATOMS: atom_id res chain seq x y z
N MET A 1 22.38 -14.57 -18.79
CA MET A 1 21.39 -15.64 -18.53
C MET A 1 20.66 -15.27 -17.27
N ILE A 2 19.40 -14.83 -17.37
CA ILE A 2 18.54 -14.67 -16.21
C ILE A 2 18.06 -16.08 -15.87
N ASN A 3 18.31 -16.53 -14.64
CA ASN A 3 17.79 -17.80 -14.15
C ASN A 3 16.29 -17.60 -13.94
N ASP A 4 15.44 -18.16 -14.81
CA ASP A 4 13.97 -18.16 -14.67
C ASP A 4 13.53 -19.11 -13.55
N LYS A 5 14.12 -18.97 -12.36
CA LYS A 5 13.66 -19.67 -11.18
C LYS A 5 12.38 -18.99 -10.73
N MET A 6 11.25 -19.69 -10.87
CA MET A 6 10.01 -19.28 -10.22
C MET A 6 10.26 -19.14 -8.72
N ILE A 7 9.85 -18.00 -8.17
CA ILE A 7 9.88 -17.73 -6.75
C ILE A 7 8.45 -17.90 -6.25
N ASP A 8 8.24 -18.90 -5.41
CA ASP A 8 6.99 -19.02 -4.66
C ASP A 8 7.03 -18.02 -3.51
N LEU A 9 6.23 -16.94 -3.62
CA LEU A 9 6.17 -15.89 -2.63
C LEU A 9 5.54 -16.38 -1.32
N SER A 10 4.65 -17.37 -1.34
CA SER A 10 3.95 -17.86 -0.14
C SER A 10 4.92 -18.41 0.93
N LEU A 11 6.08 -18.93 0.50
CA LEU A 11 7.14 -19.41 1.40
C LEU A 11 7.83 -18.29 2.21
N PHE A 12 7.52 -17.04 1.89
CA PHE A 12 8.09 -15.87 2.54
C PHE A 12 7.05 -15.09 3.35
N GLU A 13 5.84 -15.61 3.54
CA GLU A 13 4.87 -15.01 4.45
C GLU A 13 5.44 -14.90 5.87
N GLU A 14 5.31 -13.72 6.46
CA GLU A 14 5.72 -13.44 7.83
C GLU A 14 4.79 -12.36 8.36
N LYS A 15 4.23 -12.57 9.56
CA LYS A 15 3.37 -11.60 10.24
C LYS A 15 4.13 -10.99 11.41
N ILE A 16 4.44 -9.70 11.31
CA ILE A 16 5.06 -8.93 12.40
C ILE A 16 4.10 -7.83 12.86
N PHE A 17 3.66 -7.01 11.90
CA PHE A 17 2.73 -5.91 12.10
C PHE A 17 1.61 -5.86 11.06
N SER A 18 1.69 -6.58 9.93
CA SER A 18 0.58 -6.70 8.98
C SER A 18 -0.53 -7.62 9.53
N GLN A 19 -1.72 -7.58 8.92
CA GLN A 19 -2.84 -8.42 9.33
C GLN A 19 -2.59 -9.91 9.02
N HIS A 20 -1.94 -10.21 7.90
CA HIS A 20 -1.57 -11.57 7.48
C HIS A 20 -0.06 -11.65 7.22
N GLY A 21 0.37 -12.31 6.14
CA GLY A 21 1.78 -12.57 5.81
C GLY A 21 2.50 -11.45 5.04
N GLU A 22 1.87 -10.28 4.88
CA GLU A 22 2.31 -9.22 3.97
C GLU A 22 3.70 -8.68 4.30
N ASP A 23 4.07 -8.55 5.58
CA ASP A 23 5.41 -8.06 5.96
C ASP A 23 6.51 -8.87 5.27
N GLY A 24 6.37 -10.20 5.30
CA GLY A 24 7.29 -11.13 4.67
C GLY A 24 7.30 -11.02 3.14
N ILE A 25 6.11 -10.99 2.53
CA ILE A 25 5.93 -10.87 1.07
C ILE A 25 6.52 -9.57 0.54
N ILE A 26 6.19 -8.44 1.17
CA ILE A 26 6.65 -7.10 0.76
C ILE A 26 8.18 -7.02 0.82
N ARG A 27 8.79 -7.50 1.91
CA ARG A 27 10.25 -7.58 2.01
C ARG A 27 10.84 -8.43 0.91
N LYS A 28 10.25 -9.59 0.61
CA LYS A 28 10.73 -10.49 -0.44
C LYS A 28 10.65 -9.84 -1.82
N LEU A 29 9.54 -9.17 -2.13
CA LEU A 29 9.36 -8.42 -3.37
C LEU A 29 10.48 -7.39 -3.55
N PHE A 30 10.76 -6.58 -2.54
CA PHE A 30 11.81 -5.56 -2.63
C PHE A 30 13.24 -6.12 -2.60
N GLN A 31 13.46 -7.34 -2.13
CA GLN A 31 14.73 -8.07 -2.37
C GLN A 31 14.89 -8.47 -3.84
N ILE A 32 13.79 -8.83 -4.52
CA ILE A 32 13.80 -9.27 -5.93
C ILE A 32 13.95 -8.07 -6.86
N ILE A 33 13.12 -7.04 -6.68
CA ILE A 33 13.06 -5.90 -7.61
C ILE A 33 13.98 -4.74 -7.21
N SER A 34 14.68 -4.85 -6.07
CA SER A 34 15.43 -3.78 -5.41
C SER A 34 14.56 -2.59 -4.98
N VAL A 35 15.06 -1.80 -4.03
CA VAL A 35 14.41 -0.57 -3.54
C VAL A 35 14.97 0.65 -4.27
N VAL A 36 14.17 1.70 -4.49
CA VAL A 36 14.64 2.93 -5.14
C VAL A 36 14.72 4.10 -4.15
N ASN A 37 13.62 4.40 -3.47
CA ASN A 37 13.49 5.61 -2.65
C ASN A 37 12.92 5.36 -1.23
N LYS A 38 12.61 4.12 -0.86
CA LYS A 38 12.10 3.75 0.47
C LYS A 38 10.88 4.58 0.88
N ASN A 39 10.06 4.98 -0.10
CA ASN A 39 8.84 5.74 0.14
C ASN A 39 7.61 4.86 -0.02
N TYR A 40 6.71 4.95 0.96
CA TYR A 40 5.41 4.28 0.91
C TYR A 40 4.24 5.27 1.00
N VAL A 41 3.08 4.82 0.56
CA VAL A 41 1.78 5.42 0.87
C VAL A 41 0.84 4.29 1.27
N GLU A 42 0.13 4.44 2.39
CA GLU A 42 -0.84 3.45 2.85
C GLU A 42 -2.15 4.11 3.32
N PHE A 43 -3.27 3.48 2.97
CA PHE A 43 -4.62 3.88 3.36
C PHE A 43 -5.23 2.86 4.33
N GLY A 44 -6.15 3.33 5.18
CA GLY A 44 -6.89 2.50 6.15
C GLY A 44 -6.02 1.86 7.21
N THR A 45 -5.01 2.60 7.69
CA THR A 45 -4.05 2.06 8.67
C THR A 45 -4.55 2.06 10.10
N GLU A 46 -5.80 2.43 10.35
CA GLU A 46 -6.34 2.70 11.67
C GLU A 46 -5.38 3.60 12.47
N ASN A 47 -4.96 3.18 13.67
CA ASN A 47 -4.00 3.89 14.52
C ASN A 47 -2.52 3.68 14.13
N GLY A 48 -2.24 2.89 13.09
CA GLY A 48 -0.91 2.58 12.56
C GLY A 48 -0.16 1.47 13.31
N MET A 49 -0.82 0.74 14.23
CA MET A 49 -0.24 -0.39 14.97
C MET A 49 -0.25 -1.68 14.16
N GLU A 50 -1.35 -1.98 13.47
CA GLU A 50 -1.43 -3.04 12.46
C GLU A 50 -1.44 -2.35 11.08
N SER A 51 -0.41 -2.57 10.26
CA SER A 51 -0.31 -1.99 8.90
C SER A 51 0.82 -2.65 8.11
N ASN A 52 0.68 -2.68 6.78
CA ASN A 52 1.61 -3.31 5.86
C ASN A 52 2.95 -2.57 5.75
N THR A 53 3.00 -1.31 6.17
CA THR A 53 4.22 -0.48 6.11
C THR A 53 4.93 -0.32 7.44
N ARG A 54 4.38 -0.81 8.56
CA ARG A 54 4.98 -0.59 9.89
C ARG A 54 6.35 -1.22 10.02
N TYR A 55 6.55 -2.45 9.56
CA TYR A 55 7.88 -3.07 9.58
C TYR A 55 8.89 -2.26 8.76
N LEU A 56 8.48 -1.75 7.60
CA LEU A 56 9.34 -0.93 6.75
C LEU A 56 9.73 0.38 7.45
N ARG A 57 8.74 1.04 8.08
CA ARG A 57 8.89 2.28 8.84
C ARG A 57 9.83 2.11 10.04
N GLU A 58 9.63 1.08 10.85
CA GLU A 58 10.33 0.92 12.14
C GLU A 58 11.68 0.19 12.01
N ASN A 59 11.83 -0.69 11.01
CA ASN A 59 13.00 -1.59 10.93
C ASN A 59 13.83 -1.44 9.65
N SER A 60 13.32 -0.79 8.60
CA SER A 60 13.99 -0.74 7.28
C SER A 60 14.37 0.67 6.82
N GLY A 61 14.09 1.69 7.64
CA GLY A 61 14.40 3.10 7.35
C GLY A 61 13.55 3.67 6.22
N TRP A 62 12.32 3.19 6.07
CA TRP A 62 11.35 3.76 5.14
C TRP A 62 10.58 4.89 5.80
N SER A 63 10.08 5.80 4.98
CA SER A 63 9.16 6.85 5.38
C SER A 63 8.05 6.96 4.37
N GLY A 64 6.92 7.56 4.75
CA GLY A 64 5.79 7.59 3.85
C GLY A 64 4.60 8.31 4.44
N LEU A 65 3.52 8.32 3.68
CA LEU A 65 2.23 8.89 4.06
C LEU A 65 1.31 7.77 4.54
N LEU A 66 0.70 7.94 5.71
CA LEU A 66 -0.39 7.11 6.18
C LEU A 66 -1.67 7.96 6.19
N MET A 67 -2.79 7.37 5.81
CA MET A 67 -4.10 8.02 5.88
C MET A 67 -5.16 7.06 6.40
N ASP A 68 -6.04 7.57 7.25
CA ASP A 68 -7.14 6.81 7.85
C ASP A 68 -8.37 7.71 8.04
N CYS A 69 -9.58 7.15 8.00
CA CYS A 69 -10.81 7.94 8.08
C CYS A 69 -11.13 8.43 9.50
N GLU A 70 -10.59 7.80 10.54
CA GLU A 70 -10.90 8.11 11.93
C GLU A 70 -9.69 8.61 12.74
N ASN A 71 -8.50 8.12 12.40
CA ASN A 71 -7.29 8.25 13.19
C ASN A 71 -6.33 9.33 12.67
N LYS A 72 -5.51 9.85 13.58
CA LYS A 72 -4.44 10.81 13.27
C LYS A 72 -3.27 10.60 14.20
N ASN A 73 -2.06 10.51 13.66
CA ASN A 73 -0.82 10.47 14.43
C ASN A 73 0.33 11.07 13.62
N LEU A 74 0.62 12.34 13.87
CA LEU A 74 1.63 13.08 13.10
C LEU A 74 3.06 12.55 13.31
N ASN A 75 3.33 11.83 14.41
CA ASN A 75 4.66 11.26 14.66
C ASN A 75 5.01 10.16 13.66
N ILE A 76 4.02 9.52 13.05
CA ILE A 76 4.18 8.51 12.00
C ILE A 76 3.66 9.00 10.64
N ASN A 77 3.44 10.31 10.50
CA ASN A 77 2.85 10.93 9.31
C ASN A 77 1.48 10.34 8.92
N LEU A 78 0.67 9.99 9.93
CA LEU A 78 -0.72 9.56 9.77
C LEU A 78 -1.67 10.74 9.85
N HIS A 79 -2.43 10.93 8.78
CA HIS A 79 -3.43 12.00 8.64
C HIS A 79 -4.84 11.43 8.59
N LYS A 80 -5.77 12.14 9.22
CA LYS A 80 -7.18 11.81 9.16
C LYS A 80 -7.78 12.32 7.84
N GLU A 81 -8.14 11.42 6.95
CA GLU A 81 -8.71 11.70 5.63
C GLU A 81 -9.77 10.67 5.24
N PHE A 82 -10.89 11.14 4.70
CA PHE A 82 -11.86 10.27 4.06
C PHE A 82 -11.52 10.17 2.57
N ILE A 83 -11.00 9.03 2.14
CA ILE A 83 -10.44 8.85 0.79
C ILE A 83 -11.55 8.40 -0.17
N THR A 84 -11.57 9.01 -1.36
CA THR A 84 -12.42 8.59 -2.47
C THR A 84 -11.64 8.62 -3.79
N ALA A 85 -12.18 7.97 -4.83
CA ALA A 85 -11.60 8.02 -6.16
C ALA A 85 -11.53 9.45 -6.74
N GLU A 86 -12.45 10.33 -6.34
CA GLU A 86 -12.52 11.71 -6.78
C GLU A 86 -11.47 12.60 -6.11
N ASN A 87 -11.14 12.34 -4.84
CA ASN A 87 -10.30 13.23 -4.04
C ASN A 87 -8.83 12.78 -3.92
N ILE A 88 -8.51 11.51 -4.20
CA ILE A 88 -7.18 10.97 -3.87
C ILE A 88 -6.03 11.68 -4.59
N ASN A 89 -6.28 12.17 -5.80
CA ASN A 89 -5.29 12.96 -6.53
C ASN A 89 -4.98 14.30 -5.85
N ASP A 90 -5.99 14.93 -5.24
CA ASP A 90 -5.82 16.17 -4.48
C ASP A 90 -5.16 15.91 -3.13
N LEU A 91 -5.48 14.79 -2.47
CA LEU A 91 -4.77 14.34 -1.27
C LEU A 91 -3.29 14.07 -1.56
N PHE A 92 -2.96 13.37 -2.64
CA PHE A 92 -1.58 13.13 -3.04
C PHE A 92 -0.84 14.43 -3.33
N LYS A 93 -1.50 15.41 -3.93
CA LYS A 93 -0.94 16.75 -4.12
C LYS A 93 -0.75 17.48 -2.78
N LYS A 94 -1.75 17.47 -1.91
CA LYS A 94 -1.75 18.10 -0.58
C LYS A 94 -0.56 17.62 0.27
N TYR A 95 -0.27 16.32 0.22
CA TYR A 95 0.80 15.69 0.99
C TYR A 95 2.12 15.55 0.22
N ASN A 96 2.25 16.18 -0.95
CA ASN A 96 3.47 16.17 -1.77
C ASN A 96 3.97 14.75 -2.09
N VAL A 97 3.04 13.81 -2.34
CA VAL A 97 3.38 12.44 -2.74
C VAL A 97 4.19 12.48 -4.04
N GLN A 98 5.32 11.78 -4.04
CA GLN A 98 6.18 11.70 -5.22
C GLN A 98 5.46 10.94 -6.35
N LYS A 99 5.65 11.37 -7.60
CA LYS A 99 5.05 10.67 -8.76
C LYS A 99 5.52 9.23 -8.89
N ASN A 100 6.76 8.95 -8.51
CA ASN A 100 7.31 7.59 -8.50
C ASN A 100 7.71 7.27 -7.05
N PHE A 101 7.21 6.16 -6.52
CA PHE A 101 7.50 5.69 -5.16
C PHE A 101 7.48 4.17 -5.12
N ASP A 102 8.00 3.60 -4.04
CA ASP A 102 8.24 2.16 -4.01
C ASP A 102 6.95 1.37 -3.72
N LEU A 103 6.20 1.73 -2.69
CA LEU A 103 5.07 0.92 -2.21
C LEU A 103 3.78 1.74 -2.06
N LEU A 104 2.70 1.26 -2.65
CA LEU A 104 1.33 1.68 -2.35
C LEU A 104 0.59 0.52 -1.71
N SER A 105 -0.04 0.74 -0.56
CA SER A 105 -0.97 -0.22 0.06
C SER A 105 -2.35 0.43 0.21
N ILE A 106 -3.39 -0.24 -0.29
CA ILE A 106 -4.76 0.27 -0.30
C ILE A 106 -5.65 -0.81 0.33
N ASP A 107 -6.20 -0.46 1.49
CA ASP A 107 -7.10 -1.30 2.25
C ASP A 107 -8.04 -0.37 3.02
N ILE A 108 -9.21 -0.06 2.45
CA ILE A 108 -10.19 0.82 3.10
C ILE A 108 -11.61 0.22 3.12
N ASP A 109 -11.71 -1.09 2.90
CA ASP A 109 -12.97 -1.86 2.84
C ASP A 109 -14.03 -1.27 1.88
N TYR A 110 -13.61 -0.56 0.82
CA TYR A 110 -14.53 0.19 -0.03
C TYR A 110 -14.09 0.25 -1.51
N ASN A 111 -13.86 1.45 -2.06
CA ASN A 111 -13.66 1.68 -3.49
C ASN A 111 -12.17 1.57 -3.90
N ASP A 112 -11.43 0.64 -3.31
CA ASP A 112 -9.99 0.40 -3.42
C ASP A 112 -9.51 0.35 -4.88
N PHE A 113 -10.18 -0.47 -5.71
CA PHE A 113 -9.87 -0.56 -7.14
C PHE A 113 -10.05 0.78 -7.86
N TYR A 114 -11.10 1.54 -7.55
CA TYR A 114 -11.39 2.82 -8.17
C TYR A 114 -10.41 3.90 -7.72
N ILE A 115 -9.97 3.87 -6.46
CA ILE A 115 -8.88 4.70 -5.96
C ILE A 115 -7.61 4.42 -6.75
N TRP A 116 -7.20 3.15 -6.87
CA TRP A 116 -6.01 2.78 -7.65
C TRP A 116 -6.13 3.22 -9.11
N LYS A 117 -7.29 2.99 -9.73
CA LYS A 117 -7.58 3.40 -11.11
C LYS A 117 -7.48 4.91 -11.31
N SER A 118 -7.87 5.71 -10.32
CA SER A 118 -7.89 7.18 -10.40
C SER A 118 -6.47 7.79 -10.38
N ILE A 119 -5.49 7.14 -9.76
CA ILE A 119 -4.11 7.66 -9.65
C ILE A 119 -3.20 7.21 -10.80
N LYS A 120 -3.57 6.15 -11.53
CA LYS A 120 -2.69 5.42 -12.48
C LYS A 120 -2.02 6.28 -13.55
N ASN A 121 -2.64 7.40 -13.95
CA ASN A 121 -2.12 8.27 -15.00
C ASN A 121 -1.09 9.30 -14.48
N LYS A 122 -1.03 9.52 -13.16
CA LYS A 122 -0.19 10.55 -12.54
C LYS A 122 0.88 9.98 -11.62
N TYR A 123 0.62 8.83 -11.02
CA TYR A 123 1.47 8.19 -10.03
C TYR A 123 1.84 6.77 -10.45
N LYS A 124 3.07 6.37 -10.13
CA LYS A 124 3.68 5.11 -10.54
C LYS A 124 4.36 4.45 -9.34
N PRO A 125 3.57 3.87 -8.40
CA PRO A 125 4.12 2.96 -7.41
C PRO A 125 4.79 1.76 -8.10
N ARG A 126 5.85 1.22 -7.51
CA ARG A 126 6.54 0.03 -8.05
C ARG A 126 5.90 -1.28 -7.60
N VAL A 127 5.33 -1.29 -6.40
CA VAL A 127 4.52 -2.38 -5.85
C VAL A 127 3.19 -1.78 -5.36
N VAL A 128 2.10 -2.47 -5.68
CA VAL A 128 0.76 -2.15 -5.17
C VAL A 128 0.24 -3.36 -4.40
N VAL A 129 -0.09 -3.17 -3.14
CA VAL A 129 -0.87 -4.09 -2.30
C VAL A 129 -2.28 -3.54 -2.28
N ILE A 130 -3.27 -4.35 -2.64
CA ILE A 130 -4.64 -3.91 -2.78
C ILE A 130 -5.58 -5.05 -2.37
N GLU A 131 -6.55 -4.73 -1.53
CA GLU A 131 -7.60 -5.68 -1.18
C GLU A 131 -8.52 -5.93 -2.39
N TYR A 132 -9.06 -7.14 -2.49
CA TYR A 132 -10.14 -7.43 -3.41
C TYR A 132 -11.13 -8.40 -2.78
N ASN A 133 -12.41 -8.20 -3.09
CA ASN A 133 -13.46 -9.13 -2.67
C ASN A 133 -13.50 -10.34 -3.61
N ALA A 134 -12.98 -11.47 -3.14
CA ALA A 134 -12.92 -12.73 -3.90
C ALA A 134 -14.29 -13.37 -4.17
N THR A 135 -15.39 -12.84 -3.62
CA THR A 135 -16.75 -13.33 -3.90
C THR A 135 -17.33 -12.78 -5.21
N HIS A 136 -16.73 -11.74 -5.78
CA HIS A 136 -17.15 -11.18 -7.06
C HIS A 136 -16.79 -12.09 -8.23
N GLN A 137 -17.69 -12.22 -9.19
CA GLN A 137 -17.38 -12.91 -10.44
C GLN A 137 -16.43 -12.07 -11.29
N LEU A 138 -15.68 -12.74 -12.18
CA LEU A 138 -14.72 -12.10 -13.09
C LEU A 138 -15.32 -10.99 -13.98
N THR A 139 -16.64 -10.97 -14.15
CA THR A 139 -17.38 -10.01 -14.97
C THR A 139 -18.09 -8.93 -14.16
N GLU A 140 -17.94 -8.92 -12.84
CA GLU A 140 -18.60 -7.96 -11.96
C GLU A 140 -17.67 -6.81 -11.58
N ASP A 141 -18.21 -5.59 -11.65
CA ASP A 141 -17.57 -4.37 -11.16
C ASP A 141 -18.59 -3.63 -10.29
N LYS A 142 -18.49 -3.82 -8.97
CA LYS A 142 -19.43 -3.28 -7.97
C LYS A 142 -18.70 -2.92 -6.69
N ILE A 143 -19.19 -1.88 -6.03
CA ILE A 143 -18.80 -1.49 -4.67
C ILE A 143 -19.85 -2.10 -3.74
N VAL A 144 -19.40 -2.76 -2.66
CA VAL A 144 -20.27 -3.46 -1.69
C VAL A 144 -20.13 -2.80 -0.34
#